data_AF-A0AA88TDJ1-F1
#
_entry.id   AF-A0AA88TDJ1-F1
#
_cell.length_a   1.000
_cell.length_b   1.000
_cell.length_c   1.000
_cell.angle_alpha   90.00
_cell.angle_beta   90.00
_cell.angle_gamma   90.00
#
_symmetry.space_group_name_H-M   'P 1'
#
loop_
_entity.id
_entity.type
_entity.pdbx_description
1 polymer ?
#
loop_
_entity_poly.entity_id
_entity_poly.type
_entity_poly.pdbx_seq_one_letter_code
_entity_poly.pdbx_strand_id
1 'polypeptide(L)'
;MVEKRQLFMEMRAQNFDVIRLSTYRTACKLRFVQKRCNLHLVDVWNMIEAFRDNGLSTLDHNAEINVSRLETILSSIFYQLNKRLPTTHQINVEQSIGLLLNFIVATYDSEGHGKLTVFAMKAMLATMCGGKILDKLRYIFSQISDSNGVMVFAKFDQFLREVLKLPTAVFEGPSFGYTEHSVRTCFPQQKKILLNTFLDVLMADPPPQCLVWLPLMHRLANVENVFHPVECSYCRSESMMGFRYRCQQCHGYQLCQSCFWRGHASGPHSNQHQMKEHSSWKSPAKKLSHAISKSLGCMPIGEPPHPVFPEAAERPQDLAHTT
;
A
#
# COMPACT_ATOMS: atom_id res chain seq x y z
N MET A 1 6.08 22.09 19.14
CA MET A 1 5.04 21.22 19.73
C MET A 1 3.79 21.12 18.84
N VAL A 2 3.26 22.24 18.31
CA VAL A 2 2.07 22.24 17.43
C VAL A 2 2.33 21.62 16.05
N GLU A 3 3.46 21.94 15.39
CA GLU A 3 3.80 21.38 14.07
C GLU A 3 4.01 19.86 14.08
N LYS A 4 4.60 19.31 15.14
CA LYS A 4 4.87 17.86 15.27
C LYS A 4 3.61 16.99 15.26
N ARG A 5 2.44 17.57 15.57
CA ARG A 5 1.15 16.85 15.62
C ARG A 5 0.17 17.26 14.53
N GLN A 6 0.55 18.17 13.63
CA GLN A 6 -0.32 18.69 12.58
C GLN A 6 -0.94 17.56 11.75
N LEU A 7 -0.12 16.60 11.29
CA LEU A 7 -0.58 15.49 10.48
C LEU A 7 -1.69 14.67 11.15
N PHE A 8 -1.53 14.36 12.45
CA PHE A 8 -2.51 13.59 13.20
C PHE A 8 -3.79 14.39 13.50
N MET A 9 -3.67 15.69 13.73
CA MET A 9 -4.82 16.58 13.90
C MET A 9 -5.66 16.67 12.63
N GLU A 10 -5.01 16.88 11.48
CA GLU A 10 -5.68 16.92 10.18
C GLU A 10 -6.31 15.57 9.82
N MET A 11 -5.61 14.46 10.11
CA MET A 11 -6.15 13.11 9.91
C MET A 11 -7.40 12.87 10.75
N ARG A 12 -7.40 13.29 12.02
CA ARG A 12 -8.56 13.17 12.91
C ARG A 12 -9.76 13.96 12.37
N ALA A 13 -9.53 15.14 11.79
CA ALA A 13 -10.57 15.95 11.18
C ALA A 13 -11.26 15.28 9.96
N GLN A 14 -10.62 14.29 9.33
CA GLN A 14 -11.24 13.52 8.23
C GLN A 14 -12.34 12.55 8.70
N ASN A 15 -12.52 12.36 10.01
CA ASN A 15 -13.50 11.46 10.60
C ASN A 15 -13.39 10.02 10.08
N PHE A 16 -12.18 9.50 9.86
CA PHE A 16 -12.01 8.09 9.46
C PHE A 16 -12.46 7.10 10.55
N ASP A 17 -12.48 7.52 11.83
CA ASP A 17 -12.83 6.66 12.97
C ASP A 17 -14.28 6.14 12.94
N VAL A 18 -15.16 6.78 12.17
CA VAL A 18 -16.55 6.32 11.97
C VAL A 18 -16.68 5.15 10.99
N ILE A 19 -15.60 4.81 10.26
CA ILE A 19 -15.57 3.64 9.38
C ILE A 19 -15.58 2.40 10.26
N ARG A 20 -16.58 1.54 10.10
CA ARG A 20 -16.79 0.35 10.96
C ARG A 20 -15.72 -0.72 10.74
N LEU A 21 -15.35 -0.95 9.48
CA LEU A 21 -14.39 -1.98 9.09
C LEU A 21 -12.96 -1.49 9.28
N SER A 22 -12.22 -2.11 10.21
CA SER A 22 -10.85 -1.72 10.56
C SER A 22 -9.93 -1.69 9.35
N THR A 23 -10.03 -2.67 8.45
CA THR A 23 -9.22 -2.74 7.23
C THR A 23 -9.33 -1.47 6.37
N TYR A 24 -10.55 -0.98 6.13
CA TYR A 24 -10.79 0.26 5.37
C TYR A 24 -10.35 1.49 6.15
N ARG A 25 -10.63 1.53 7.45
CA ARG A 25 -10.23 2.63 8.32
C ARG A 25 -8.71 2.83 8.33
N THR A 26 -7.96 1.74 8.53
CA THR A 26 -6.49 1.72 8.47
C THR A 26 -5.99 2.17 7.11
N ALA A 27 -6.51 1.59 6.02
CA ALA A 27 -6.09 1.93 4.67
C ALA A 27 -6.37 3.40 4.33
N CYS A 28 -7.50 3.97 4.76
CA CYS A 28 -7.83 5.38 4.58
C CYS A 28 -6.90 6.31 5.37
N LYS A 29 -6.62 5.99 6.64
CA LYS A 29 -5.69 6.77 7.47
C LYS A 29 -4.28 6.77 6.89
N LEU A 30 -3.77 5.61 6.46
CA LEU A 30 -2.45 5.52 5.83
C LEU A 30 -2.41 6.18 4.44
N ARG A 31 -3.48 6.06 3.64
CA ARG A 31 -3.60 6.80 2.37
C ARG A 31 -3.61 8.31 2.59
N PHE A 32 -4.27 8.79 3.64
CA PHE A 32 -4.24 10.20 4.01
C PHE A 32 -2.81 10.65 4.32
N VAL A 33 -2.09 9.93 5.19
CA VAL A 33 -0.68 10.22 5.51
C VAL A 33 0.18 10.23 4.24
N GLN A 34 0.03 9.21 3.39
CA GLN A 34 0.77 9.10 2.13
C GLN A 34 0.55 10.30 1.20
N LYS A 35 -0.70 10.75 1.06
CA LYS A 35 -1.03 11.91 0.22
C LYS A 35 -0.54 13.21 0.84
N ARG A 36 -0.76 13.38 2.14
CA ARG A 36 -0.41 14.61 2.84
C ARG A 36 1.10 14.85 2.90
N CYS A 37 1.89 13.78 2.94
CA CYS A 37 3.35 13.83 2.84
C CYS A 37 3.88 13.79 1.39
N ASN A 38 3.02 13.82 0.36
CA ASN A 38 3.41 13.66 -1.06
C ASN A 38 4.16 12.37 -1.43
N LEU A 39 4.18 11.38 -0.53
CA LEU A 39 4.90 10.13 -0.74
C LEU A 39 4.26 9.24 -1.82
N HIS A 40 2.99 9.49 -2.15
CA HIS A 40 2.30 8.87 -3.29
C HIS A 40 2.88 9.25 -4.67
N LEU A 41 3.68 10.32 -4.74
CA LEU A 41 4.36 10.77 -5.96
C LEU A 41 5.77 10.18 -6.12
N VAL A 42 6.33 9.62 -5.04
CA VAL A 42 7.66 9.01 -5.03
C VAL A 42 7.52 7.55 -5.41
N ASP A 43 8.12 7.10 -6.51
CA ASP A 43 8.16 5.67 -6.83
C ASP A 43 9.32 4.95 -6.11
N VAL A 44 9.31 3.62 -6.17
CA VAL A 44 10.33 2.79 -5.52
C VAL A 44 11.74 3.04 -6.10
N TRP A 45 11.85 3.40 -7.39
CA TRP A 45 13.13 3.64 -8.04
C TRP A 45 13.78 4.93 -7.54
N ASN A 46 13.03 6.01 -7.45
CA ASN A 46 13.49 7.30 -6.92
C ASN A 46 13.99 7.14 -5.47
N MET A 47 13.27 6.33 -4.69
CA MET A 47 13.67 5.99 -3.33
C MET A 47 14.99 5.19 -3.29
N ILE A 48 15.15 4.18 -4.15
CA ILE A 48 16.38 3.38 -4.25
C ILE A 48 17.57 4.24 -4.66
N GLU A 49 17.40 5.13 -5.64
CA GLU A 49 18.44 6.08 -6.08
C GLU A 49 18.88 6.96 -4.91
N ALA A 50 17.93 7.57 -4.19
CA ALA A 50 18.25 8.39 -3.03
C ALA A 50 18.98 7.59 -1.93
N PHE A 51 18.62 6.34 -1.69
CA PHE A 51 19.33 5.48 -0.73
C PHE A 51 20.77 5.20 -1.16
N ARG A 52 20.99 4.95 -2.45
CA ARG A 52 22.33 4.72 -3.00
C ARG A 52 23.20 5.97 -2.89
N ASP A 53 22.66 7.14 -3.27
CA ASP A 53 23.38 8.41 -3.23
C ASP A 53 23.73 8.82 -1.78
N ASN A 54 22.93 8.38 -0.81
CA ASN A 54 23.19 8.57 0.62
C ASN A 54 23.99 7.42 1.27
N GLY A 55 24.56 6.50 0.49
CA GLY A 55 25.41 5.40 0.97
C GLY A 55 24.67 4.37 1.84
N LEU A 56 23.34 4.32 1.81
CA LEU A 56 22.56 3.39 2.63
C LEU A 56 22.52 1.97 2.06
N SER A 57 22.91 1.79 0.81
CA SER A 57 22.94 0.47 0.16
C SER A 57 24.04 -0.43 0.71
N THR A 58 25.09 0.14 1.31
CA THR A 58 26.25 -0.59 1.86
C THR A 58 26.20 -0.72 3.39
N LEU A 59 25.30 -0.02 4.06
CA LEU A 59 25.14 -0.12 5.52
C LEU A 59 24.42 -1.40 5.93
N ASP A 60 24.81 -1.93 7.09
CA ASP A 60 24.09 -3.01 7.74
C ASP A 60 22.63 -2.61 8.02
N HIS A 61 21.72 -3.57 7.89
CA HIS A 61 20.29 -3.34 8.11
C HIS A 61 19.96 -2.85 9.53
N ASN A 62 20.74 -3.27 10.53
CA ASN A 62 20.57 -2.88 11.93
C ASN A 62 21.36 -1.64 12.32
N ALA A 63 22.16 -1.07 11.40
CA ALA A 63 22.83 0.19 11.65
C ALA A 63 21.80 1.29 11.99
N GLU A 64 22.10 2.08 13.02
CA GLU A 64 21.25 3.18 13.44
C GLU A 64 21.61 4.46 12.68
N ILE A 65 20.59 5.22 12.29
CA ILE A 65 20.73 6.58 11.78
C ILE A 65 20.02 7.54 12.73
N ASN A 66 20.56 8.75 12.88
CA ASN A 66 19.94 9.80 13.67
C ASN A 66 18.91 10.59 12.84
N VAL A 67 18.11 11.42 13.51
CA VAL A 67 17.06 12.25 12.88
C VAL A 67 17.61 13.17 11.78
N SER A 68 18.80 13.76 11.98
CA SER A 68 19.42 14.66 10.98
C SER A 68 19.82 13.91 9.70
N ARG A 69 20.34 12.67 9.83
CA ARG A 69 20.65 11.84 8.67
C ARG A 69 19.37 11.41 7.95
N LEU A 70 18.32 11.06 8.68
CA LEU A 70 17.00 10.78 8.11
C LEU A 70 16.48 11.98 7.31
N GLU A 71 16.51 13.18 7.88
CA GLU A 71 16.10 14.41 7.20
C GLU A 71 16.88 14.63 5.90
N THR A 72 18.21 14.43 5.91
CA THR A 72 19.04 14.53 4.70
C THR A 72 18.57 13.57 3.59
N ILE A 73 18.23 12.33 3.95
CA ILE A 73 17.74 11.33 3.00
C ILE A 73 16.38 11.73 2.43
N LEU A 74 15.46 12.20 3.29
CA LEU A 74 14.14 12.68 2.85
C LEU A 74 14.26 13.91 1.93
N SER A 75 15.18 14.82 2.25
CA SER A 75 15.52 15.95 1.38
C SER A 75 15.98 15.47 0.01
N SER A 76 16.90 14.51 -0.04
CA SER A 76 17.35 13.92 -1.32
C SER A 76 16.18 13.40 -2.15
N ILE A 77 15.25 12.67 -1.53
CA ILE A 77 14.06 12.13 -2.21
C ILE A 77 13.18 13.24 -2.78
N PHE A 78 12.77 14.21 -1.95
CA PHE A 78 11.80 15.22 -2.38
C PHE A 78 12.39 16.28 -3.32
N TYR A 79 13.65 16.67 -3.13
CA TYR A 79 14.31 17.57 -4.08
C TYR A 79 14.54 16.91 -5.44
N GLN A 80 14.89 15.61 -5.50
CA GLN A 80 14.98 14.88 -6.76
C GLN A 80 13.61 14.71 -7.43
N LEU A 81 12.55 14.39 -6.65
CA LEU A 81 11.18 14.34 -7.14
C LEU A 81 10.76 15.69 -7.76
N ASN A 82 10.95 16.80 -7.04
CA ASN A 82 10.46 18.11 -7.47
C ASN A 82 11.17 18.63 -8.73
N LYS A 83 12.41 18.18 -8.99
CA LYS A 83 13.13 18.43 -10.26
C LYS A 83 12.51 17.69 -11.45
N ARG A 84 11.88 16.54 -11.22
CA ARG A 84 11.27 15.68 -12.27
C ARG A 84 9.80 16.05 -12.54
N LEU A 85 9.12 16.67 -11.58
CA LEU A 85 7.73 17.10 -11.73
C LEU A 85 7.59 18.28 -12.71
N PRO A 86 6.50 18.35 -13.50
CA PRO A 86 6.17 19.53 -14.28
C PRO A 86 6.07 20.77 -13.39
N THR A 87 6.42 21.95 -13.93
CA THR A 87 6.36 23.24 -13.19
C THR A 87 4.96 23.55 -12.63
N THR A 88 3.91 23.06 -13.29
CA THR A 88 2.51 23.19 -12.86
C THR A 88 2.10 22.27 -11.71
N HIS A 89 2.95 21.30 -11.35
CA HIS A 89 2.68 20.25 -10.35
C HIS A 89 3.75 20.18 -9.25
N GLN A 90 4.56 21.23 -9.09
CA GLN A 90 5.57 21.28 -8.03
C GLN A 90 4.91 21.24 -6.65
N ILE A 91 5.63 20.61 -5.71
CA ILE A 91 5.19 20.45 -4.32
C ILE A 91 5.97 21.39 -3.40
N ASN A 92 5.41 21.68 -2.23
CA ASN A 92 6.17 22.28 -1.15
C ASN A 92 7.10 21.21 -0.53
N VAL A 93 8.36 21.22 -0.94
CA VAL A 93 9.37 20.23 -0.55
C VAL A 93 9.62 20.25 0.96
N GLU A 94 9.89 21.42 1.54
CA GLU A 94 10.16 21.60 2.97
C GLU A 94 9.01 21.09 3.85
N GLN A 95 7.77 21.41 3.47
CA GLN A 95 6.60 20.91 4.17
C GLN A 95 6.49 19.37 4.09
N SER A 96 6.79 18.79 2.93
CA SER A 96 6.72 17.34 2.72
C SER A 96 7.78 16.60 3.55
N ILE A 97 9.00 17.14 3.61
CA ILE A 97 10.09 16.64 4.46
C ILE A 97 9.66 16.69 5.92
N GLY A 98 9.21 17.85 6.41
CA GLY A 98 8.82 18.04 7.81
C GLY A 98 7.68 17.12 8.25
N LEU A 99 6.64 16.97 7.43
CA LEU A 99 5.51 16.07 7.74
C LEU A 99 5.94 14.61 7.78
N LEU A 100 6.73 14.16 6.80
CA LEU A 100 7.18 12.78 6.73
C LEU A 100 8.18 12.45 7.84
N LEU A 101 9.12 13.35 8.13
CA LEU A 101 10.08 13.21 9.23
C LEU A 101 9.36 13.04 10.57
N ASN A 102 8.41 13.93 10.87
CA ASN A 102 7.63 13.86 12.10
C ASN A 102 6.83 12.56 12.19
N PHE A 103 6.25 12.09 11.09
CA PHE A 103 5.53 10.81 11.07
C PHE A 103 6.45 9.61 11.31
N ILE A 104 7.63 9.57 10.68
CA ILE A 104 8.61 8.48 10.87
C ILE A 104 9.10 8.47 12.31
N VAL A 105 9.51 9.62 12.86
CA VAL A 105 9.97 9.73 14.25
C VAL A 105 8.87 9.30 15.22
N ALA A 106 7.63 9.77 15.03
CA ALA A 106 6.50 9.35 15.88
C ALA A 106 6.19 7.85 15.79
N THR A 107 6.53 7.20 14.67
CA THR A 107 6.26 5.77 14.44
C THR A 107 7.37 4.87 14.98
N TYR A 108 8.64 5.28 14.83
CA TYR A 108 9.81 4.41 15.04
C TYR A 108 10.73 4.83 16.19
N ASP A 109 10.64 6.08 16.66
CA ASP A 109 11.41 6.60 17.79
C ASP A 109 10.49 6.83 19.01
N SER A 110 9.69 5.82 19.36
CA SER A 110 8.73 5.90 20.47
C SER A 110 9.40 6.08 21.84
N GLU A 111 10.66 5.67 21.97
CA GLU A 111 11.46 5.80 23.19
C GLU A 111 12.18 7.16 23.26
N GLY A 112 12.16 7.95 22.19
CA GLY A 112 12.74 9.30 22.15
C GLY A 112 14.27 9.31 22.17
N HIS A 113 14.92 8.25 21.70
CA HIS A 113 16.37 8.15 21.61
C HIS A 113 16.94 8.88 20.38
N GLY A 114 16.09 9.34 19.46
CA GLY A 114 16.48 10.09 18.27
C GLY A 114 17.15 9.23 17.20
N LYS A 115 16.90 7.92 17.22
CA LYS A 115 17.53 6.95 16.33
C LYS A 115 16.53 5.94 15.77
N LEU A 116 16.80 5.47 14.56
CA LEU A 116 16.05 4.41 13.89
C LEU A 116 17.00 3.55 13.05
N THR A 117 16.65 2.29 12.83
CA THR A 117 17.47 1.40 11.99
C THR A 117 17.29 1.76 10.52
N VAL A 118 18.36 1.53 9.72
CA VAL A 118 18.30 1.65 8.26
C VAL A 118 17.17 0.78 7.70
N PHE A 119 16.98 -0.42 8.24
CA PHE A 119 15.92 -1.33 7.81
C PHE A 119 14.50 -0.78 8.07
N ALA A 120 14.24 -0.23 9.26
CA ALA A 120 12.93 0.35 9.58
C ALA A 120 12.56 1.48 8.62
N MET A 121 13.52 2.39 8.34
CA MET A 121 13.34 3.47 7.38
C MET A 121 13.05 2.95 5.97
N LYS A 122 13.87 2.00 5.47
CA LYS A 122 13.68 1.40 4.14
C LYS A 122 12.33 0.69 4.03
N ALA A 123 11.95 -0.10 5.03
CA ALA A 123 10.69 -0.84 5.06
C ALA A 123 9.48 0.10 5.02
N MET A 124 9.51 1.17 5.81
CA MET A 124 8.45 2.18 5.84
C MET A 124 8.31 2.89 4.51
N LEU A 125 9.41 3.46 3.98
CA LEU A 125 9.38 4.22 2.74
C LEU A 125 8.98 3.32 1.56
N ALA A 126 9.49 2.09 1.50
CA ALA A 126 9.10 1.12 0.48
C ALA A 126 7.64 0.71 0.58
N THR A 127 7.06 0.68 1.78
CA THR A 127 5.64 0.35 1.98
C THR A 127 4.73 1.52 1.63
N MET A 128 5.17 2.75 1.87
CA MET A 128 4.34 3.95 1.74
C MET A 128 4.61 4.75 0.45
N CYS A 129 5.64 4.45 -0.33
CA CYS A 129 5.87 5.10 -1.64
C CYS A 129 4.72 4.84 -2.64
N GLY A 130 4.64 5.65 -3.68
CA GLY A 130 3.75 5.46 -4.82
C GLY A 130 4.19 4.31 -5.74
N GLY A 131 3.53 4.20 -6.90
CA GLY A 131 3.82 3.17 -7.90
C GLY A 131 3.11 1.84 -7.65
N LYS A 132 3.46 0.83 -8.46
CA LYS A 132 2.79 -0.48 -8.46
C LYS A 132 3.18 -1.26 -7.20
N ILE A 133 2.20 -1.92 -6.57
CA ILE A 133 2.42 -2.77 -5.40
C ILE A 133 3.46 -3.88 -5.66
N LEU A 134 3.47 -4.46 -6.87
CA LEU A 134 4.42 -5.52 -7.23
C LEU A 134 5.87 -5.04 -7.19
N ASP A 135 6.16 -3.84 -7.68
CA ASP A 135 7.52 -3.28 -7.67
C ASP A 135 8.01 -3.06 -6.23
N LYS A 136 7.11 -2.61 -5.36
CA LYS A 136 7.37 -2.40 -3.93
C LYS A 136 7.61 -3.73 -3.21
N LEU A 137 6.77 -4.73 -3.46
CA LEU A 137 6.92 -6.06 -2.88
C LEU A 137 8.20 -6.76 -3.36
N ARG A 138 8.58 -6.59 -4.64
CA ARG A 138 9.87 -7.06 -5.17
C ARG A 138 11.06 -6.41 -4.46
N TYR A 139 11.00 -5.09 -4.25
CA TYR A 139 12.03 -4.40 -3.48
C TYR A 139 12.09 -4.89 -2.02
N ILE A 140 10.94 -5.04 -1.35
CA ILE A 140 10.89 -5.58 0.01
C ILE A 140 11.51 -6.98 0.05
N PHE A 141 11.15 -7.85 -0.91
CA PHE A 141 11.70 -9.19 -1.03
C PHE A 141 13.22 -9.18 -1.14
N SER A 142 13.80 -8.27 -1.94
CA SER A 142 15.26 -8.15 -2.08
C SER A 142 15.96 -7.70 -0.79
N GLN A 143 15.27 -7.01 0.12
CA GLN A 143 15.82 -6.65 1.42
C GLN A 143 15.80 -7.81 2.42
N ILE A 144 14.90 -8.78 2.24
CA ILE A 144 14.68 -9.90 3.17
C ILE A 144 15.15 -11.25 2.64
N SER A 145 15.65 -11.34 1.42
CA SER A 145 16.20 -12.56 0.84
C SER A 145 17.70 -12.72 1.09
N ASP A 146 18.20 -13.95 0.95
CA ASP A 146 19.62 -14.26 0.88
C ASP A 146 20.18 -14.09 -0.55
N SER A 147 21.46 -14.39 -0.75
CA SER A 147 22.12 -14.34 -2.06
C SER A 147 21.60 -15.38 -3.06
N ASN A 148 20.86 -16.39 -2.60
CA ASN A 148 20.25 -17.42 -3.44
C ASN A 148 18.81 -17.06 -3.85
N GLY A 149 18.33 -15.87 -3.50
CA GLY A 149 16.96 -15.43 -3.78
C GLY A 149 15.91 -16.12 -2.90
N VAL A 150 16.32 -16.71 -1.77
CA VAL A 150 15.42 -17.35 -0.81
C VAL A 150 15.13 -16.38 0.34
N MET A 151 13.87 -16.22 0.70
CA MET A 151 13.48 -15.38 1.84
C MET A 151 14.11 -15.89 3.15
N VAL A 152 14.72 -14.99 3.90
CA VAL A 152 15.20 -15.24 5.26
C VAL A 152 14.08 -14.90 6.24
N PHE A 153 13.51 -15.92 6.89
CA PHE A 153 12.37 -15.75 7.81
C PHE A 153 12.62 -14.74 8.93
N ALA A 154 13.84 -14.68 9.49
CA ALA A 154 14.18 -13.68 10.50
C ALA A 154 14.08 -12.24 9.98
N LYS A 155 14.48 -12.00 8.72
CA LYS A 155 14.35 -10.68 8.08
C LYS A 155 12.90 -10.37 7.73
N PHE A 156 12.11 -11.37 7.34
CA PHE A 156 10.66 -11.18 7.15
C PHE A 156 9.93 -10.89 8.46
N ASP A 157 10.30 -11.56 9.55
CA ASP A 157 9.79 -11.24 10.89
C ASP A 157 10.12 -9.79 11.28
N GLN A 158 11.37 -9.39 11.09
CA GLN A 158 11.80 -8.00 11.28
C GLN A 158 10.97 -7.04 10.40
N PHE A 159 10.73 -7.38 9.14
CA PHE A 159 9.87 -6.58 8.25
C PHE A 159 8.46 -6.42 8.83
N LEU A 160 7.85 -7.51 9.32
CA LEU A 160 6.53 -7.44 9.95
C LEU A 160 6.54 -6.57 11.21
N ARG A 161 7.58 -6.67 12.05
CA ARG A 161 7.73 -5.81 13.24
C ARG A 161 7.81 -4.33 12.87
N GLU A 162 8.47 -3.99 11.77
CA GLU A 162 8.60 -2.60 11.33
C GLU A 162 7.38 -2.08 10.56
N VAL A 163 6.80 -2.87 9.66
CA VAL A 163 5.67 -2.44 8.82
C VAL A 163 4.37 -2.32 9.62
N LEU A 164 4.17 -3.17 10.65
CA LEU A 164 2.98 -3.14 11.51
C LEU A 164 3.02 -2.03 12.58
N LYS A 165 4.14 -1.29 12.67
CA LYS A 165 4.15 0.01 13.39
C LYS A 165 3.35 1.08 12.65
N LEU A 166 3.19 1.01 11.33
CA LEU A 166 2.38 1.96 10.55
C LEU A 166 0.90 1.99 10.95
N PRO A 167 0.15 0.86 10.94
CA PRO A 167 -1.22 0.86 11.45
C PRO A 167 -1.28 1.25 12.92
N THR A 168 -0.30 0.85 13.73
CA THR A 168 -0.22 1.23 15.15
C THR A 168 -0.10 2.75 15.32
N ALA A 169 0.73 3.42 14.52
CA ALA A 169 0.93 4.86 14.55
C ALA A 169 -0.33 5.66 14.17
N VAL A 170 -1.24 5.07 13.39
CA VAL A 170 -2.54 5.67 13.06
C VAL A 170 -3.69 5.15 13.95
N PHE A 171 -3.34 4.61 15.12
CA PHE A 171 -4.26 4.13 16.16
C PHE A 171 -5.09 2.89 15.78
N GLU A 172 -4.55 2.03 14.92
CA GLU A 172 -5.16 0.76 14.48
C GLU A 172 -4.39 -0.47 14.97
N GLY A 173 -3.51 -0.29 15.95
CA GLY A 173 -2.73 -1.36 16.60
C GLY A 173 -3.57 -2.52 17.15
N PRO A 174 -4.75 -2.31 17.76
CA PRO A 174 -5.60 -3.41 18.21
C PRO A 174 -6.09 -4.34 17.08
N SER A 175 -6.14 -3.86 15.83
CA SER A 175 -6.55 -4.67 14.67
C SER A 175 -5.37 -5.23 13.87
N PHE A 176 -4.27 -4.48 13.76
CA PHE A 176 -3.15 -4.81 12.86
C PHE A 176 -1.77 -4.65 13.50
N GLY A 177 -1.68 -4.73 14.83
CA GLY A 177 -0.42 -4.78 15.55
C GLY A 177 0.34 -6.08 15.28
N TYR A 178 1.66 -6.02 15.47
CA TYR A 178 2.50 -7.21 15.38
C TYR A 178 2.15 -8.23 16.47
N THR A 179 2.20 -9.52 16.12
CA THR A 179 2.10 -10.63 17.08
C THR A 179 3.15 -11.68 16.73
N GLU A 180 3.57 -12.48 17.70
CA GLU A 180 4.52 -13.60 17.49
C GLU A 180 4.01 -14.67 16.49
N HIS A 181 2.71 -14.66 16.19
CA HIS A 181 2.09 -15.57 15.22
C HIS A 181 2.06 -15.01 13.79
N SER A 182 2.34 -13.72 13.59
CA SER A 182 2.14 -13.02 12.31
C SER A 182 2.90 -13.66 11.15
N VAL A 183 4.15 -14.11 11.37
CA VAL A 183 4.94 -14.82 10.35
C VAL A 183 4.28 -16.14 9.95
N ARG A 184 3.83 -16.92 10.95
CA ARG A 184 3.21 -18.23 10.72
C ARG A 184 1.87 -18.13 10.00
N THR A 185 1.13 -17.03 10.22
CA THR A 185 -0.12 -16.75 9.52
C THR A 185 0.12 -16.43 8.04
N CYS A 186 1.23 -15.77 7.68
CA CYS A 186 1.56 -15.51 6.28
C CYS A 186 2.03 -16.78 5.56
N PHE A 187 2.92 -17.56 6.18
CA PHE A 187 3.56 -18.72 5.55
C PHE A 187 3.45 -19.97 6.43
N PRO A 188 2.28 -20.64 6.46
CA PRO A 188 2.11 -21.86 7.22
C PRO A 188 2.94 -22.99 6.59
N GLN A 189 3.87 -23.57 7.35
CA GLN A 189 4.60 -24.81 7.02
C GLN A 189 5.52 -24.78 5.78
N GLN A 190 5.75 -23.61 5.16
CA GLN A 190 6.65 -23.49 4.01
C GLN A 190 8.10 -23.24 4.44
N LYS A 191 9.02 -24.10 3.98
CA LYS A 191 10.46 -24.02 4.35
C LYS A 191 11.29 -23.14 3.42
N LYS A 192 10.87 -22.98 2.16
CA LYS A 192 11.59 -22.21 1.14
C LYS A 192 10.61 -21.32 0.40
N ILE A 193 10.81 -20.00 0.50
CA ILE A 193 9.97 -19.00 -0.16
C ILE A 193 10.82 -18.28 -1.20
N LEU A 194 10.42 -18.39 -2.46
CA LEU A 194 10.95 -17.63 -3.59
C LEU A 194 10.06 -16.42 -3.88
N LEU A 195 10.54 -15.52 -4.74
CA LEU A 195 9.85 -14.27 -5.05
C LEU A 195 8.40 -14.49 -5.51
N ASN A 196 8.15 -15.41 -6.45
CA ASN A 196 6.80 -15.62 -6.96
C ASN A 196 5.85 -16.12 -5.86
N THR A 197 6.29 -17.09 -5.03
CA THR A 197 5.52 -17.59 -3.88
C THR A 197 5.24 -16.49 -2.85
N PHE A 198 6.21 -15.62 -2.59
CA PHE A 198 6.01 -14.47 -1.71
C PHE A 198 4.93 -13.52 -2.24
N LEU A 199 4.98 -13.22 -3.54
CA LEU A 199 4.01 -12.35 -4.19
C LEU A 199 2.62 -13.02 -4.26
N ASP A 200 2.54 -14.32 -4.57
CA ASP A 200 1.30 -15.10 -4.56
C ASP A 200 0.57 -14.98 -3.21
N VAL A 201 1.31 -15.17 -2.12
CA VAL A 201 0.76 -15.09 -0.76
C VAL A 201 0.29 -13.67 -0.44
N LEU A 202 1.10 -12.64 -0.71
CA LEU A 202 0.75 -11.27 -0.34
C LEU A 202 -0.32 -10.62 -1.23
N MET A 203 -0.49 -11.15 -2.44
CA MET A 203 -1.49 -10.69 -3.42
C MET A 203 -2.72 -11.60 -3.50
N ALA A 204 -2.81 -12.64 -2.66
CA ALA A 204 -3.97 -13.51 -2.57
C ALA A 204 -5.27 -12.73 -2.23
N ASP A 205 -6.42 -13.33 -2.54
CA ASP A 205 -7.73 -12.80 -2.16
C ASP A 205 -8.47 -13.80 -1.24
N PRO A 206 -8.50 -13.59 0.09
CA PRO A 206 -7.90 -12.47 0.83
C PRO A 206 -6.39 -12.66 1.09
N PRO A 207 -5.61 -11.56 1.25
CA PRO A 207 -4.22 -11.60 1.65
C PRO A 207 -4.09 -11.90 3.17
N PRO A 208 -2.87 -12.12 3.70
CA PRO A 208 -2.65 -12.30 5.13
C PRO A 208 -3.28 -11.19 5.96
N GLN A 209 -4.02 -11.56 7.01
CA GLN A 209 -4.85 -10.62 7.78
C GLN A 209 -4.06 -9.45 8.39
N CYS A 210 -2.81 -9.66 8.81
CA CYS A 210 -1.98 -8.57 9.34
C CYS A 210 -1.60 -7.51 8.29
N LEU A 211 -1.65 -7.85 6.99
CA LEU A 211 -1.23 -7.00 5.88
C LEU A 211 -2.37 -6.62 4.93
N VAL A 212 -3.61 -7.03 5.19
CA VAL A 212 -4.77 -6.80 4.31
C VAL A 212 -5.03 -5.32 4.01
N TRP A 213 -4.63 -4.41 4.90
CA TRP A 213 -4.72 -2.97 4.69
C TRP A 213 -3.78 -2.47 3.57
N LEU A 214 -2.67 -3.15 3.30
CA LEU A 214 -1.67 -2.72 2.33
C LEU A 214 -2.18 -2.85 0.89
N PRO A 215 -2.63 -4.02 0.40
CA PRO A 215 -3.27 -4.11 -0.91
C PRO A 215 -4.51 -3.23 -1.03
N LEU A 216 -5.28 -3.08 0.05
CA LEU A 216 -6.45 -2.19 0.04
C LEU A 216 -6.07 -0.72 -0.15
N MET A 217 -5.00 -0.24 0.49
CA MET A 217 -4.50 1.13 0.32
C MET A 217 -4.14 1.43 -1.14
N HIS A 218 -3.58 0.46 -1.86
CA HIS A 218 -3.33 0.56 -3.30
C HIS A 218 -4.62 0.55 -4.12
N ARG A 219 -5.58 -0.32 -3.78
CA ARG A 219 -6.89 -0.33 -4.44
C ARG A 219 -7.65 0.97 -4.23
N LEU A 220 -7.54 1.59 -3.06
CA LEU A 220 -8.09 2.93 -2.78
C LEU A 220 -7.54 3.94 -3.78
N ALA A 221 -6.21 4.02 -3.93
CA ALA A 221 -5.57 4.92 -4.88
C ALA A 221 -6.08 4.72 -6.32
N ASN A 222 -6.32 3.47 -6.73
CA ASN A 222 -6.81 3.15 -8.07
C ASN A 222 -8.27 3.58 -8.30
N VAL A 223 -9.10 3.60 -7.25
CA VAL A 223 -10.53 3.96 -7.38
C VAL A 223 -10.83 5.42 -7.05
N GLU A 224 -9.89 6.20 -6.51
CA GLU A 224 -10.13 7.60 -6.09
C GLU A 224 -10.84 8.46 -7.14
N ASN A 225 -10.52 8.24 -8.43
CA ASN A 225 -11.09 8.97 -9.56
C ASN A 225 -12.08 8.14 -10.39
N VAL A 226 -12.50 6.97 -9.91
CA VAL A 226 -13.47 6.12 -10.61
C VAL A 226 -14.87 6.64 -10.36
N PHE A 227 -15.57 6.98 -11.45
CA PHE A 227 -16.93 7.48 -11.43
C PHE A 227 -17.95 6.37 -11.76
N HIS A 228 -19.02 6.33 -10.98
CA HIS A 228 -20.18 5.47 -11.20
C HIS A 228 -21.44 6.33 -11.36
N PRO A 229 -22.07 6.36 -12.55
CA PRO A 229 -23.33 7.09 -12.79
C PRO A 229 -24.52 6.30 -12.26
N VAL A 230 -24.53 6.03 -10.95
CA VAL A 230 -25.61 5.30 -10.31
C VAL A 230 -25.92 5.87 -8.94
N GLU A 231 -27.21 6.00 -8.66
CA GLU A 231 -27.70 6.54 -7.40
C GLU A 231 -27.38 5.61 -6.22
N CYS A 232 -26.96 6.21 -5.11
CA CYS A 232 -26.85 5.52 -3.82
C CYS A 232 -28.23 5.27 -3.19
N SER A 233 -28.55 4.02 -2.90
CA SER A 233 -29.84 3.64 -2.31
C SER A 233 -30.10 4.26 -0.93
N TYR A 234 -29.05 4.69 -0.20
CA TYR A 234 -29.17 5.33 1.10
C TYR A 234 -29.13 6.87 1.03
N CYS A 235 -28.00 7.45 0.61
CA CYS A 235 -27.82 8.91 0.66
C CYS A 235 -28.39 9.65 -0.57
N ARG A 236 -28.94 8.93 -1.56
CA ARG A 236 -29.54 9.48 -2.78
C ARG A 236 -28.60 10.33 -3.64
N SER A 237 -27.29 10.28 -3.39
CA SER A 237 -26.31 10.87 -4.30
C SER A 237 -26.48 10.24 -5.68
N GLU A 238 -26.74 11.06 -6.70
CA GLU A 238 -27.04 10.65 -8.07
C GLU A 238 -25.86 9.92 -8.75
N SER A 239 -24.65 10.11 -8.21
CA SER A 239 -23.44 9.42 -8.64
C SER A 239 -22.52 9.07 -7.45
N MET A 240 -21.54 8.20 -7.71
CA MET A 240 -20.55 7.78 -6.72
C MET A 240 -19.14 7.90 -7.28
N MET A 241 -18.21 8.30 -6.41
CA MET A 241 -16.77 8.22 -6.62
C MET A 241 -16.18 7.15 -5.71
N GLY A 242 -15.09 6.50 -6.13
CA GLY A 242 -14.45 5.44 -5.34
C GLY A 242 -15.09 4.08 -5.54
N PHE A 243 -15.07 3.25 -4.49
CA PHE A 243 -15.74 1.95 -4.54
C PHE A 243 -17.27 2.08 -4.57
N ARG A 244 -17.89 1.16 -5.30
CA ARG A 244 -19.34 0.93 -5.27
C ARG A 244 -19.63 -0.45 -4.71
N TYR A 245 -20.60 -0.55 -3.81
CA TYR A 245 -20.99 -1.81 -3.18
C TYR A 245 -22.41 -2.19 -3.62
N ARG A 246 -22.57 -3.33 -4.27
CA ARG A 246 -23.88 -3.84 -4.71
C ARG A 246 -24.31 -5.01 -3.82
N CYS A 247 -25.53 -4.98 -3.33
CA CYS A 247 -26.09 -6.11 -2.59
C CYS A 247 -26.33 -7.29 -3.54
N GLN A 248 -25.96 -8.49 -3.10
CA GLN A 248 -26.20 -9.72 -3.87
C GLN A 248 -27.60 -10.30 -3.64
N GLN A 249 -28.32 -9.81 -2.62
CA GLN A 249 -29.63 -10.33 -2.22
C GLN A 249 -30.76 -9.34 -2.55
N CYS A 250 -30.55 -8.04 -2.31
CA CYS A 250 -31.52 -7.00 -2.63
C CYS A 250 -31.42 -6.57 -4.10
N HIS A 251 -32.53 -6.65 -4.83
CA HIS A 251 -32.57 -6.20 -6.22
C HIS A 251 -32.29 -4.69 -6.32
N GLY A 252 -31.36 -4.30 -7.19
CA GLY A 252 -31.01 -2.89 -7.44
C GLY A 252 -30.34 -2.13 -6.28
N TYR A 253 -30.17 -2.74 -5.11
CA TYR A 253 -29.64 -2.05 -3.93
C TYR A 253 -28.13 -1.90 -4.02
N GLN A 254 -27.65 -0.67 -3.89
CA GLN A 254 -26.23 -0.36 -3.91
C GLN A 254 -25.90 0.86 -3.05
N LEU A 255 -24.70 0.85 -2.49
CA LEU A 255 -24.21 1.88 -1.60
C LEU A 255 -22.93 2.47 -2.18
N CYS A 256 -22.79 3.78 -2.01
CA CYS A 256 -21.50 4.43 -2.20
C CYS A 256 -20.54 4.00 -1.09
N GLN A 257 -19.24 4.23 -1.35
CA GLN A 257 -18.15 3.94 -0.42
C GLN A 257 -18.42 4.38 1.02
N SER A 258 -18.80 5.65 1.22
CA SER A 258 -19.07 6.21 2.54
C SER A 258 -20.23 5.52 3.25
N CYS A 259 -21.34 5.24 2.53
CA CYS A 259 -22.51 4.61 3.13
C CYS A 259 -22.24 3.17 3.55
N PHE A 260 -21.54 2.40 2.72
CA PHE A 260 -21.18 1.02 3.05
C PHE A 260 -20.23 0.96 4.25
N TRP A 261 -19.19 1.79 4.27
CA TRP A 261 -18.20 1.80 5.34
C TRP A 261 -18.73 2.25 6.70
N ARG A 262 -19.75 3.12 6.70
CA ARG A 262 -20.48 3.55 7.91
C ARG A 262 -21.59 2.57 8.29
N GLY A 263 -21.87 1.57 7.45
CA GLY A 263 -22.89 0.54 7.66
C GLY A 263 -24.30 1.11 7.66
N HIS A 264 -24.56 2.05 6.78
CA HIS A 264 -25.90 2.57 6.54
C HIS A 264 -26.75 1.55 5.78
N ALA A 265 -27.99 1.39 6.20
CA ALA A 265 -28.96 0.48 5.61
C ALA A 265 -30.32 1.16 5.53
N SER A 266 -31.14 0.78 4.54
CA SER A 266 -32.46 1.34 4.32
C SER A 266 -33.40 0.31 3.68
N GLY A 267 -34.71 0.46 3.93
CA GLY A 267 -35.72 -0.45 3.42
C GLY A 267 -35.46 -1.91 3.85
N PRO A 268 -35.60 -2.89 2.94
CA PRO A 268 -35.42 -4.31 3.26
C PRO A 268 -33.95 -4.75 3.35
N HIS A 269 -32.98 -3.84 3.19
CA HIS A 269 -31.57 -4.18 3.23
C HIS A 269 -31.06 -4.32 4.67
N SER A 270 -30.36 -5.42 4.96
CA SER A 270 -29.63 -5.64 6.21
C SER A 270 -28.12 -5.60 5.97
N ASN A 271 -27.37 -5.08 6.95
CA ASN A 271 -25.90 -5.09 6.96
C ASN A 271 -25.29 -6.51 7.01
N GLN A 272 -26.11 -7.55 7.23
CA GLN A 272 -25.69 -8.95 7.13
C GLN A 272 -25.70 -9.48 5.69
N HIS A 273 -26.34 -8.78 4.75
CA HIS A 273 -26.37 -9.22 3.36
C HIS A 273 -24.99 -9.10 2.71
N GLN A 274 -24.64 -10.07 1.88
CA GLN A 274 -23.37 -10.04 1.16
C GLN A 274 -23.35 -8.90 0.14
N MET A 275 -22.32 -8.06 0.23
CA MET A 275 -22.09 -6.92 -0.65
C MET A 275 -20.92 -7.22 -1.58
N LYS A 276 -21.13 -7.08 -2.89
CA LYS A 276 -20.08 -7.19 -3.89
C LYS A 276 -19.49 -5.81 -4.16
N GLU A 277 -18.17 -5.70 -4.01
CA GLU A 277 -17.45 -4.49 -4.36
C GLU A 277 -17.21 -4.38 -5.88
N HIS A 278 -17.30 -3.16 -6.39
CA HIS A 278 -17.00 -2.78 -7.75
C HIS A 278 -15.99 -1.63 -7.76
N SER A 279 -14.88 -1.82 -8.46
CA SER A 279 -13.77 -0.87 -8.63
C SER A 279 -13.68 -0.24 -10.02
N SER A 280 -14.64 -0.54 -10.90
CA SER A 280 -14.72 0.01 -12.25
C SER A 280 -16.16 0.12 -12.74
N TRP A 281 -16.42 1.11 -13.58
CA TRP A 281 -17.68 1.20 -14.32
C TRP A 281 -17.52 0.61 -15.72
N LYS A 282 -18.21 -0.50 -15.97
CA LYS A 282 -18.37 -1.04 -17.33
C LYS A 282 -19.78 -0.69 -17.79
N SER A 283 -19.89 0.18 -18.80
CA SER A 283 -21.19 0.53 -19.37
C SER A 283 -21.93 -0.73 -19.85
N PRO A 284 -23.26 -0.80 -19.75
CA PRO A 284 -24.05 -1.93 -20.26
C PRO A 284 -23.74 -2.26 -21.73
N ALA A 285 -23.47 -1.24 -22.55
CA ALA A 285 -23.07 -1.40 -23.96
C ALA A 285 -21.76 -2.21 -24.15
N LYS A 286 -20.79 -2.07 -23.24
CA LYS A 286 -19.52 -2.84 -23.28
C LYS A 286 -19.66 -4.28 -22.74
N LYS A 287 -20.77 -4.63 -22.08
CA LYS A 287 -21.04 -6.02 -21.67
C LYS A 287 -21.49 -6.89 -22.84
N LEU A 288 -22.18 -6.30 -23.81
CA LEU A 288 -22.66 -7.02 -25.00
C LEU A 288 -21.48 -7.43 -25.90
N SER A 289 -20.51 -6.53 -26.13
CA SER A 289 -19.33 -6.83 -26.95
C SER A 289 -18.42 -7.91 -26.34
N HIS A 290 -18.27 -7.93 -25.01
CA HIS A 290 -17.46 -8.94 -24.31
C HIS A 290 -18.16 -10.30 -24.19
N ALA A 291 -19.50 -10.34 -24.16
CA ALA A 291 -20.25 -11.59 -24.20
C ALA A 291 -20.09 -12.29 -25.56
N ILE A 292 -20.06 -11.52 -26.65
CA ILE A 292 -19.83 -12.05 -28.01
C ILE A 292 -18.40 -12.55 -28.18
N SER A 293 -17.39 -11.87 -27.61
CA SER A 293 -15.99 -12.31 -27.72
C SER A 293 -15.67 -13.58 -26.91
N LYS A 294 -16.41 -13.83 -25.82
CA LYS A 294 -16.25 -15.05 -25.00
C LYS A 294 -16.88 -16.30 -25.62
N SER A 295 -17.79 -16.15 -26.58
CA SER A 295 -18.40 -17.27 -27.31
C SER A 295 -17.47 -17.92 -28.33
N LEU A 296 -16.27 -17.37 -28.56
CA LEU A 296 -15.32 -17.82 -29.59
C LEU A 296 -13.90 -18.15 -29.04
N GLY A 297 -13.71 -18.26 -27.73
CA GLY A 297 -12.39 -18.51 -27.14
C GLY A 297 -12.38 -19.67 -26.15
N CYS A 298 -11.47 -20.64 -26.36
CA CYS A 298 -11.11 -21.66 -25.38
C CYS A 298 -10.79 -21.04 -24.02
N MET A 299 -11.28 -21.64 -22.95
CA MET A 299 -10.99 -21.21 -21.57
C MET A 299 -9.49 -21.35 -21.28
N PRO A 300 -8.78 -20.30 -20.84
CA PRO A 300 -7.46 -20.46 -20.27
C PRO A 300 -7.59 -21.11 -18.88
N ILE A 301 -6.71 -22.06 -18.60
CA ILE A 301 -6.37 -22.52 -17.25
C ILE A 301 -5.95 -21.28 -16.44
N GLY A 302 -6.38 -21.20 -15.17
CA GLY A 302 -6.31 -20.01 -14.34
C GLY A 302 -4.96 -19.28 -14.41
N GLU A 303 -4.99 -18.04 -14.89
CA GLU A 303 -3.82 -17.17 -14.89
C GLU A 303 -3.40 -16.85 -13.43
N PRO A 304 -2.09 -16.83 -13.14
CA PRO A 304 -1.60 -16.41 -11.83
C PRO A 304 -2.06 -14.99 -11.50
N PRO A 305 -2.21 -14.63 -10.20
CA PRO A 305 -2.74 -13.33 -9.77
C PRO A 305 -1.85 -12.14 -10.18
N HIS A 306 -0.67 -12.41 -10.72
CA HIS A 306 0.39 -11.49 -11.10
C HIS A 306 1.27 -12.12 -12.20
N PRO A 307 2.05 -11.31 -12.95
CA PRO A 307 3.05 -11.83 -13.87
C PRO A 307 4.12 -12.65 -13.14
N VAL A 308 4.48 -13.82 -13.70
CA VAL A 308 5.54 -14.69 -13.17
C VAL A 308 6.91 -14.12 -13.53
N PHE A 309 7.78 -13.98 -12.54
CA PHE A 309 9.14 -13.48 -12.75
C PHE A 309 10.15 -14.65 -12.81
N PRO A 310 11.22 -14.53 -13.64
CA PRO A 310 12.29 -15.53 -13.67
C PRO A 310 12.95 -15.71 -12.30
N GLU A 311 13.26 -16.96 -11.93
CA GLU A 311 13.93 -17.27 -10.66
C GLU A 311 15.43 -16.94 -10.68
N ALA A 312 16.05 -16.88 -11.86
CA ALA A 312 17.43 -16.43 -12.04
C ALA A 312 17.46 -15.00 -12.58
N ALA A 313 18.35 -14.17 -12.04
CA ALA A 313 18.72 -12.93 -12.73
C ALA A 313 19.36 -13.30 -14.07
N GLU A 314 18.85 -12.76 -15.18
CA GLU A 314 19.57 -12.87 -16.45
C GLU A 314 20.98 -12.30 -16.23
N ARG A 315 22.01 -13.07 -16.59
CA ARG A 315 23.37 -12.54 -16.62
C ARG A 315 23.34 -11.30 -17.52
N PRO A 316 23.97 -10.17 -17.12
CA PRO A 316 24.18 -9.08 -18.06
C PRO A 316 24.76 -9.68 -19.34
N GLN A 317 24.12 -9.46 -20.48
CA GLN A 317 24.72 -9.83 -21.75
C GLN A 317 26.06 -9.10 -21.82
N ASP A 318 27.15 -9.86 -21.84
CA ASP A 318 28.48 -9.35 -22.12
C ASP A 318 28.44 -8.66 -23.49
N LEU A 319 28.26 -7.33 -23.51
CA LEU A 319 28.45 -6.48 -24.68
C LEU A 319 29.95 -6.30 -24.97
N ALA A 320 30.73 -7.37 -24.82
CA ALA A 320 32.15 -7.41 -25.12
C ALA A 320 32.41 -8.25 -26.36
N HIS A 321 31.67 -8.05 -27.45
CA HIS A 321 32.10 -8.42 -28.81
C HIS A 321 31.32 -7.62 -29.86
N THR A 322 31.79 -6.41 -30.13
CA THR A 322 31.64 -5.73 -31.43
C THR A 322 32.88 -4.85 -31.59
N THR A 323 33.99 -5.49 -31.95
CA THR A 323 35.07 -4.88 -32.72
C THR A 323 34.68 -4.85 -34.18
#